data_AF-A0A2D6X4E6-F1
#
_entry.id   AF-A0A2D6X4E6-F1
#
_cell.length_a   1.000
_cell.length_b   1.000
_cell.length_c   1.000
_cell.angle_alpha   90.00
_cell.angle_beta   90.00
_cell.angle_gamma   90.00
#
_symmetry.space_group_name_H-M   'P 1'
#
loop_
_entity.id
_entity.type
_entity.pdbx_description
1 polymer ?
#
loop_
_entity_poly.entity_id
_entity_poly.type
_entity_poly.pdbx_seq_one_letter_code
_entity_poly.pdbx_strand_id
1 'polypeptide(L)'
;MYLLPQEIEVWYIIPTVRKEFAKLLVEKHKLSYEKAGNILGVSKAAVSQYLSNKRANKIKLSPEIKKEISKSAGILVEDNKVALHEIQKILRIMKVKKCSCDVCKKYNKDILAYCNSRPSY
;
A
#
# COMPACT_ATOMS: atom_id res chain seq x y z
N MET A 1 -9.56 22.26 1.92
CA MET A 1 -10.07 20.87 1.93
C MET A 1 -9.07 20.03 2.71
N TYR A 2 -9.51 19.11 3.57
CA TYR A 2 -8.63 18.20 4.30
C TYR A 2 -9.02 16.75 4.01
N LEU A 3 -8.07 15.84 4.20
CA LEU A 3 -8.27 14.39 4.16
C LEU A 3 -8.01 13.80 5.53
N LEU A 4 -8.89 12.91 5.97
CA LEU A 4 -8.66 12.09 7.14
C LEU A 4 -7.53 11.08 6.86
N PRO A 5 -6.78 10.63 7.89
CA PRO A 5 -5.77 9.59 7.72
C PRO A 5 -6.29 8.32 7.02
N GLN A 6 -7.55 7.95 7.28
CA GLN A 6 -8.22 6.79 6.67
C GLN A 6 -8.42 7.00 5.17
N GLU A 7 -8.80 8.21 4.74
CA GLU A 7 -8.95 8.53 3.31
C GLU A 7 -7.59 8.48 2.60
N ILE A 8 -6.54 8.98 3.25
CA ILE A 8 -5.17 8.88 2.74
C ILE A 8 -4.74 7.40 2.59
N GLU A 9 -5.06 6.57 3.58
CA GLU A 9 -4.75 5.14 3.54
C GLU A 9 -5.48 4.43 2.38
N VAL A 10 -6.80 4.61 2.28
CA VAL A 10 -7.64 3.94 1.29
C VAL A 10 -7.35 4.41 -0.13
N TRP A 11 -7.14 5.71 -0.35
CA TRP A 11 -6.97 6.26 -1.70
C TRP A 11 -5.54 6.20 -2.22
N TYR A 12 -4.55 6.23 -1.34
CA TYR A 12 -3.16 6.31 -1.79
C TYR A 12 -2.28 5.16 -1.26
N ILE A 13 -2.27 4.90 0.05
CA ILE A 13 -1.29 3.95 0.63
C ILE A 13 -1.61 2.51 0.26
N ILE A 14 -2.82 2.02 0.56
CA ILE A 14 -3.22 0.63 0.29
C ILE A 14 -3.10 0.30 -1.20
N PRO A 15 -3.55 1.16 -2.14
CA PRO A 15 -3.35 0.92 -3.57
C PRO A 15 -1.86 0.83 -3.97
N THR A 16 -0.99 1.65 -3.39
CA THR A 16 0.46 1.60 -3.68
C THR A 16 1.10 0.33 -3.14
N VAL A 17 0.74 -0.12 -1.93
CA VAL A 17 1.23 -1.38 -1.36
C VAL A 17 0.79 -2.56 -2.23
N ARG A 18 -0.51 -2.65 -2.57
CA ARG A 18 -1.04 -3.70 -3.45
C ARG A 18 -0.39 -3.71 -4.83
N LYS A 19 -0.08 -2.53 -5.38
CA LYS A 19 0.64 -2.42 -6.65
C LYS A 19 2.05 -3.01 -6.59
N GLU A 20 2.81 -2.73 -5.54
CA GLU A 20 4.17 -3.27 -5.42
C GLU A 20 4.15 -4.79 -5.19
N PHE A 21 3.17 -5.31 -4.43
CA PHE A 21 2.93 -6.75 -4.37
C PHE A 21 2.61 -7.33 -5.75
N ALA A 22 1.67 -6.73 -6.49
CA ALA A 22 1.27 -7.20 -7.82
C ALA A 22 2.46 -7.26 -8.79
N LYS A 23 3.33 -6.25 -8.78
CA LYS A 23 4.58 -6.23 -9.55
C LYS A 23 5.47 -7.42 -9.20
N LEU A 24 5.73 -7.65 -7.91
CA LEU A 24 6.59 -8.75 -7.49
C LEU A 24 5.99 -10.12 -7.85
N LEU A 25 4.71 -10.33 -7.57
CA LEU A 25 4.03 -11.61 -7.87
C LEU A 25 4.05 -11.92 -9.37
N VAL A 26 3.84 -10.93 -10.23
CA VAL A 26 3.76 -11.12 -11.68
C VAL A 26 5.15 -11.08 -12.34
N GLU A 27 5.95 -10.05 -12.09
CA GLU A 27 7.20 -9.83 -12.82
C GLU A 27 8.33 -10.71 -12.28
N LYS A 28 8.42 -10.89 -10.95
CA LYS A 28 9.47 -11.68 -10.30
C LYS A 28 9.07 -13.15 -10.14
N HIS A 29 7.86 -13.41 -9.65
CA HIS A 29 7.38 -14.79 -9.38
C HIS A 29 6.54 -15.39 -10.52
N LYS A 30 6.40 -14.67 -11.65
CA LYS A 30 5.77 -15.16 -12.89
C LYS A 30 4.33 -15.67 -12.73
N LEU A 31 3.59 -15.17 -11.74
CA LEU A 31 2.19 -15.52 -11.56
C LEU A 31 1.32 -14.82 -12.62
N SER A 32 0.21 -15.48 -13.00
CA SER A 32 -0.80 -14.86 -13.84
C SER A 32 -1.49 -13.70 -13.11
N TYR A 33 -2.06 -12.75 -13.87
CA TYR A 33 -2.77 -11.60 -13.28
C TYR A 33 -3.99 -12.03 -12.47
N GLU A 34 -4.62 -13.12 -12.86
CA GLU A 34 -5.74 -13.73 -12.14
C GLU A 34 -5.30 -14.29 -10.80
N LYS A 35 -4.23 -15.10 -10.77
CA LYS A 35 -3.69 -15.65 -9.52
C LYS A 35 -3.21 -14.54 -8.58
N ALA A 36 -2.49 -13.54 -9.09
CA ALA A 36 -2.07 -12.38 -8.30
C ALA A 36 -3.28 -11.58 -7.74
N GLY A 37 -4.34 -11.40 -8.54
CA GLY A 37 -5.57 -10.74 -8.10
C GLY A 37 -6.25 -11.50 -6.96
N ASN A 38 -6.38 -12.82 -7.10
CA ASN A 38 -6.97 -13.70 -6.08
C ASN A 38 -6.18 -13.64 -4.76
N ILE A 39 -4.85 -13.71 -4.82
CA ILE A 39 -3.98 -13.60 -3.62
C ILE A 39 -4.17 -12.23 -2.93
N LEU A 40 -4.25 -11.14 -3.70
CA LEU A 40 -4.30 -9.78 -3.14
C LEU A 40 -5.72 -9.30 -2.79
N GLY A 41 -6.75 -10.11 -3.08
CA GLY A 41 -8.16 -9.76 -2.90
C GLY A 41 -8.60 -8.60 -3.80
N VAL A 42 -8.16 -8.60 -5.06
CA VAL A 42 -8.51 -7.59 -6.07
C VAL A 42 -8.80 -8.23 -7.43
N SER A 43 -9.46 -7.50 -8.33
CA SER A 43 -9.73 -8.02 -9.68
C SER A 43 -8.46 -8.11 -10.54
N LYS A 44 -8.47 -9.03 -11.53
CA LYS A 44 -7.46 -9.10 -12.60
C LYS A 44 -7.25 -7.75 -13.29
N ALA A 45 -8.33 -6.99 -13.49
CA ALA A 45 -8.27 -5.65 -14.09
C ALA A 45 -7.50 -4.67 -13.21
N ALA A 46 -7.67 -4.72 -11.88
CA ALA A 46 -6.90 -3.89 -10.95
C ALA A 46 -5.39 -4.21 -11.02
N VAL A 47 -5.02 -5.49 -11.12
CA VAL A 47 -3.62 -5.91 -11.33
C VAL A 47 -3.04 -5.32 -12.63
N SER A 48 -3.77 -5.41 -13.73
CA SER A 48 -3.38 -4.79 -15.01
C SER A 48 -3.18 -3.27 -14.89
N GLN A 49 -4.08 -2.58 -14.17
CA GLN A 49 -3.98 -1.13 -13.92
C GLN A 49 -2.78 -0.76 -13.01
N TYR A 50 -2.41 -1.64 -12.07
CA TYR A 50 -1.22 -1.46 -11.23
C TYR A 50 0.07 -1.57 -12.05
N LEU A 51 0.17 -2.58 -12.91
CA LEU A 51 1.36 -2.84 -13.74
C LEU A 51 1.55 -1.78 -14.83
N SER A 52 0.46 -1.33 -15.46
CA SER A 52 0.49 -0.23 -16.45
C SER A 52 0.77 1.15 -15.84
N ASN A 53 1.04 1.25 -14.54
CA ASN A 53 1.25 2.49 -13.78
C ASN A 53 0.12 3.52 -13.86
N LYS A 54 -1.04 3.18 -14.44
CA LYS A 54 -2.22 4.05 -14.51
C LYS A 54 -2.84 4.31 -13.13
N ARG A 55 -2.64 3.40 -12.16
CA ARG A 55 -3.08 3.53 -10.77
C ARG A 55 -1.90 3.53 -9.79
N ALA A 56 -2.09 4.20 -8.64
CA ALA A 56 -1.15 4.23 -7.52
C ALA A 56 0.29 4.67 -7.89
N ASN A 57 0.41 5.80 -8.59
CA ASN A 57 1.68 6.41 -9.02
C ASN A 57 2.05 7.66 -8.19
N LYS A 58 1.19 8.09 -7.26
CA LYS A 58 1.34 9.35 -6.51
C LYS A 58 2.27 9.28 -5.30
N ILE A 59 2.61 8.05 -4.85
CA ILE A 59 3.48 7.78 -3.70
C ILE A 59 4.65 6.90 -4.14
N LYS A 60 5.85 7.22 -3.67
CA LYS A 60 7.03 6.37 -3.78
C LYS A 60 7.31 5.74 -2.41
N LEU A 61 7.30 4.42 -2.34
CA LEU A 61 7.68 3.70 -1.11
C LEU A 61 9.19 3.77 -0.89
N SER A 62 9.61 3.88 0.36
CA SER A 62 11.02 3.85 0.73
C SER A 62 11.64 2.47 0.40
N PRO A 63 12.96 2.41 0.16
CA PRO A 63 13.64 1.14 -0.11
C PRO A 63 13.41 0.08 0.97
N GLU A 64 13.31 0.52 2.22
CA GLU A 64 13.08 -0.36 3.36
C GLU A 64 11.69 -1.02 3.31
N ILE A 65 10.64 -0.25 3.03
CA ILE A 65 9.28 -0.81 2.87
C ILE A 65 9.23 -1.76 1.68
N LYS A 66 9.90 -1.41 0.56
CA LYS A 66 9.98 -2.30 -0.61
C LYS A 66 10.69 -3.62 -0.28
N LYS A 67 11.72 -3.59 0.58
CA LYS A 67 12.41 -4.80 1.04
C LYS A 67 11.47 -5.69 1.84
N GLU A 68 10.68 -5.12 2.75
CA GLU A 68 9.68 -5.89 3.51
C GLU A 68 8.58 -6.46 2.63
N ILE A 69 8.06 -5.69 1.66
CA ILE A 69 7.10 -6.18 0.67
C ILE A 69 7.69 -7.34 -0.15
N SER A 70 8.96 -7.25 -0.57
CA SER A 70 9.65 -8.32 -1.32
C SER A 70 9.74 -9.63 -0.52
N LYS A 71 10.03 -9.55 0.78
CA LYS A 71 10.03 -10.72 1.67
C LYS A 71 8.62 -11.30 1.80
N SER A 72 7.63 -10.45 2.12
CA SER A 72 6.23 -10.87 2.23
C SER A 72 5.72 -11.49 0.92
N ALA A 73 6.10 -10.95 -0.24
CA ALA A 73 5.70 -11.51 -1.53
C ALA A 73 6.21 -12.95 -1.74
N GLY A 74 7.40 -13.28 -1.26
CA GLY A 74 7.89 -14.67 -1.25
C GLY A 74 7.00 -15.59 -0.41
N ILE A 75 6.64 -15.14 0.79
CA ILE A 75 5.70 -15.86 1.68
C ILE A 75 4.35 -16.07 0.98
N LEU A 76 3.82 -15.07 0.28
CA LEU A 76 2.53 -15.19 -0.41
C LEU A 76 2.52 -16.16 -1.58
N VAL A 77 3.68 -16.46 -2.15
CA VAL A 77 3.82 -17.47 -3.21
C VAL A 77 3.75 -18.88 -2.61
N GLU A 78 4.26 -19.06 -1.40
CA GLU A 78 4.27 -20.33 -0.67
C GLU A 78 2.92 -20.59 0.04
N ASP A 79 2.41 -19.61 0.78
CA ASP A 79 1.10 -19.64 1.44
C ASP A 79 0.32 -18.35 1.16
N ASN A 80 -0.68 -18.43 0.29
CA ASN A 80 -1.51 -17.28 -0.04
C ASN A 80 -2.59 -16.98 1.00
N LYS A 81 -2.87 -17.87 1.96
CA LYS A 81 -3.92 -17.68 2.96
C LYS A 81 -3.55 -16.58 3.96
N VAL A 82 -2.25 -16.32 4.13
CA VAL A 82 -1.73 -15.26 5.00
C VAL A 82 -1.65 -13.88 4.32
N ALA A 83 -2.17 -13.72 3.10
CA ALA A 83 -2.10 -12.46 2.35
C ALA A 83 -2.65 -11.25 3.11
N LEU A 84 -3.80 -11.40 3.78
CA LEU A 84 -4.37 -10.34 4.61
C LEU A 84 -3.40 -9.93 5.72
N HIS A 85 -2.82 -10.92 6.42
CA HIS A 85 -1.89 -10.68 7.53
C HIS A 85 -0.62 -9.95 7.05
N GLU A 86 -0.02 -10.41 5.95
CA GLU A 86 1.21 -9.79 5.43
C GLU A 86 0.96 -8.36 4.91
N ILE A 87 -0.16 -8.10 4.22
CA ILE A 87 -0.50 -6.74 3.80
C ILE A 87 -0.72 -5.84 5.02
N GLN A 88 -1.45 -6.31 6.04
CA GLN A 88 -1.68 -5.55 7.27
C GLN A 88 -0.38 -5.28 8.04
N LYS A 89 0.55 -6.23 8.05
CA LYS A 89 1.90 -6.05 8.61
C LYS A 89 2.65 -4.93 7.89
N ILE A 90 2.65 -4.90 6.56
CA ILE A 90 3.29 -3.81 5.79
C ILE A 90 2.66 -2.45 6.15
N LEU A 91 1.33 -2.36 6.20
CA LEU A 91 0.63 -1.12 6.57
C LEU A 91 0.96 -0.67 7.99
N ARG A 92 1.07 -1.61 8.94
CA ARG A 92 1.49 -1.34 10.32
C ARG A 92 2.92 -0.79 10.37
N ILE A 93 3.87 -1.41 9.64
CA ILE A 93 5.26 -0.93 9.57
C ILE A 93 5.29 0.51 9.03
N MET A 94 4.55 0.79 7.95
CA MET A 94 4.45 2.14 7.39
C MET A 94 3.89 3.15 8.38
N LYS A 95 2.90 2.76 9.20
CA LYS A 95 2.32 3.62 10.24
C LYS A 95 3.30 3.90 11.38
N VAL A 96 3.95 2.87 11.91
CA VAL A 96 4.94 2.99 13.01
C VAL A 96 6.14 3.84 12.59
N LYS A 97 6.63 3.64 11.37
CA LYS A 97 7.74 4.42 10.80
C LYS A 97 7.32 5.80 10.27
N LYS A 98 6.05 6.18 10.46
CA LYS A 98 5.48 7.45 10.01
C LYS A 98 5.61 7.72 8.51
N CYS A 99 5.80 6.68 7.69
CA CYS A 99 5.84 6.82 6.22
C CYS A 99 4.50 7.30 5.66
N SER A 100 3.38 7.01 6.34
CA SER A 100 2.06 7.53 5.99
C SER A 100 1.96 9.05 6.21
N CYS A 101 2.76 9.62 7.12
CA CYS A 101 2.77 11.06 7.38
C CYS A 101 3.32 11.87 6.19
N ASP A 102 4.26 11.31 5.42
CA ASP A 102 4.80 11.97 4.23
C ASP A 102 3.72 12.18 3.16
N VAL A 103 2.81 11.21 3.06
CA VAL A 103 1.62 11.30 2.20
C VAL A 103 0.62 12.29 2.79
N CYS A 104 0.33 12.18 4.08
CA CYS A 104 -0.61 13.08 4.77
C CYS A 104 -0.22 14.55 4.61
N LYS A 105 1.05 14.89 4.86
CA LYS A 105 1.58 16.25 4.71
C LYS A 105 1.44 16.81 3.31
N LYS A 106 1.48 15.96 2.28
CA LYS A 106 1.31 16.39 0.89
C LYS A 106 -0.11 16.89 0.61
N TYR A 107 -1.12 16.28 1.24
CA TYR A 107 -2.53 16.56 0.99
C TYR A 107 -3.20 17.45 2.05
N ASN A 108 -2.61 17.57 3.25
CA ASN A 108 -3.19 18.29 4.40
C ASN A 108 -2.39 19.52 4.83
N LYS A 109 -1.71 20.21 3.89
CA LYS A 109 -0.78 21.31 4.21
C LYS A 109 -1.39 22.39 5.11
N ASP A 110 -2.65 22.75 4.89
CA ASP A 110 -3.31 23.88 5.56
C ASP A 110 -3.82 23.56 6.97
N ILE A 111 -3.82 22.28 7.35
CA ILE A 111 -4.37 21.82 8.63
C ILE A 111 -3.33 21.08 9.50
N LEU A 112 -2.03 21.17 9.15
CA LEU A 112 -0.97 20.48 9.89
C LEU A 112 -0.86 20.92 11.36
N ALA A 113 -1.33 22.13 11.69
CA ALA A 113 -1.41 22.61 13.06
C ALA A 113 -2.31 21.73 13.97
N TYR A 114 -3.29 21.03 13.38
CA TYR A 114 -4.19 20.11 14.09
C TYR A 114 -3.68 18.66 14.14
N CYS A 115 -2.46 18.40 13.65
CA CYS A 115 -1.89 17.05 13.68
C CYS A 115 -1.64 16.61 15.13
N ASN A 116 -2.30 15.52 15.55
CA ASN A 116 -2.29 15.01 16.94
C ASN A 116 -2.82 16.01 17.99
N SER A 117 -3.51 17.08 17.59
CA SER A 117 -4.16 17.97 18.55
C SER A 117 -5.31 17.24 19.25
N ARG A 118 -5.49 17.48 20.55
CA ARG A 118 -6.69 17.03 21.25
C ARG A 118 -7.83 18.00 20.96
N PRO A 119 -9.08 17.54 20.86
CA PRO A 119 -10.21 18.45 20.78
C PRO A 119 -10.22 19.36 22.01
N SER A 120 -10.34 20.67 21.77
CA SER A 120 -10.53 21.67 22.81
C SER A 120 -12.00 22.07 22.83
N TYR A 121 -12.83 21.21 23.43
CA TYR A 121 -14.22 21.52 23.74
C TYR A 121 -14.53 21.02 25.15
#